data_AF-A0A538TT61-F1
#
_entry.id   AF-A0A538TT61-F1
#
_cell.length_a   1.000
_cell.length_b   1.000
_cell.length_c   1.000
_cell.angle_alpha   90.00
_cell.angle_beta   90.00
_cell.angle_gamma   90.00
#
_symmetry.space_group_name_H-M   'P 1'
#
loop_
_entity.id
_entity.type
_entity.pdbx_description
1 polymer ?
#
loop_
_entity_poly.entity_id
_entity_poly.type
_entity_poly.pdbx_seq_one_letter_code
_entity_poly.pdbx_strand_id
1 'polypeptide(L)'
;MGRVLTWSSGNTAAATVNGSGLVSGVAAGTATITATCEGQTATSDITVTASSSSVTFVGAGDIADDGFKAEETAKLLDGIPGTVFTAGDNAYPDGAASDYTNYYEPTWGRHKARTLPCPGNHDYHTSGASGYFGYYGSSAGPAGRGYYSYDLGDWHIISLNSEIDASAGSAQEQWLRADLAASSKDCTIAYWHQPLFSSGDVHGSTNICKPLWQALQDAKAEIVICGHDHEYERFAPQTAAGVADPATGIREFVVGTGGAGLYTISATIANSEVHNTNTFGVLKLTLGSGSYSWQFIPIAGQTFTDSGSGTCHK
;
A
#
# COMPACT_ATOMS: atom_id res chain seq x y z
N MET A 1 36.73 48.44 -6.81
CA MET A 1 36.76 47.02 -7.22
C MET A 1 36.22 46.21 -6.05
N GLY A 2 35.27 45.30 -6.28
CA GLY A 2 34.76 44.42 -5.23
C GLY A 2 35.83 43.42 -4.78
N ARG A 3 35.79 43.01 -3.52
CA ARG A 3 36.69 41.96 -3.00
C ARG A 3 36.43 40.65 -3.73
N VAL A 4 37.49 39.91 -4.04
CA VAL A 4 37.40 38.61 -4.75
C VAL A 4 37.18 37.50 -3.72
N LEU A 5 36.12 36.73 -3.90
CA LEU A 5 35.88 35.50 -3.13
C LEU A 5 36.33 34.28 -3.94
N THR A 6 36.98 33.33 -3.28
CA THR A 6 37.22 31.98 -3.80
C THR A 6 36.39 30.96 -3.02
N TRP A 7 35.89 29.95 -3.73
CA TRP A 7 34.98 28.95 -3.19
C TRP A 7 35.55 27.55 -3.35
N SER A 8 35.34 26.69 -2.36
CA SER A 8 35.68 25.27 -2.44
C SER A 8 34.63 24.41 -1.74
N SER A 9 34.54 23.15 -2.16
CA SER A 9 33.73 22.12 -1.51
C SER A 9 34.65 21.05 -0.93
N GLY A 10 34.41 20.67 0.32
CA GLY A 10 35.11 19.55 0.98
C GLY A 10 34.69 18.17 0.46
N ASN A 11 33.59 18.08 -0.28
CA ASN A 11 33.12 16.84 -0.89
C ASN A 11 32.32 17.13 -2.17
N THR A 12 33.02 17.19 -3.29
CA THR A 12 32.39 17.43 -4.60
C THR A 12 31.51 16.28 -5.09
N ALA A 13 31.61 15.09 -4.49
CA ALA A 13 30.70 13.98 -4.80
C ALA A 13 29.33 14.19 -4.14
N ALA A 14 29.24 14.93 -3.03
CA ALA A 14 27.98 15.29 -2.39
C ALA A 14 27.44 16.64 -2.89
N ALA A 15 28.26 17.70 -2.90
CA ALA A 15 27.86 19.02 -3.41
C ALA A 15 29.03 19.78 -4.05
N THR A 16 28.74 20.50 -5.13
CA THR A 16 29.71 21.39 -5.79
C THR A 16 29.38 22.86 -5.52
N VAL A 17 30.36 23.75 -5.65
CA VAL A 17 30.17 25.21 -5.57
C VAL A 17 30.89 25.88 -6.73
N ASN A 18 30.23 26.84 -7.39
CA ASN A 18 30.82 27.56 -8.52
C ASN A 18 31.49 28.88 -8.07
N GLY A 19 32.10 29.60 -9.01
CA GLY A 19 32.80 30.87 -8.72
C GLY A 19 31.93 32.02 -8.19
N SER A 20 30.60 31.94 -8.32
CA SER A 20 29.66 32.90 -7.73
C SER A 20 29.12 32.47 -6.37
N GLY A 21 29.54 31.33 -5.84
CA GLY A 21 29.04 30.78 -4.58
C GLY A 21 27.73 30.00 -4.69
N LEU A 22 27.27 29.66 -5.89
CA LEU A 22 26.10 28.79 -6.06
C LEU A 22 26.49 27.36 -5.73
N VAL A 23 25.85 26.80 -4.71
CA VAL A 23 26.01 25.40 -4.31
C VAL A 23 25.00 24.53 -5.07
N SER A 24 25.45 23.38 -5.60
CA SER A 24 24.60 22.40 -6.28
C SER A 24 24.81 21.01 -5.69
N GLY A 25 23.73 20.35 -5.27
CA GLY A 25 23.78 18.97 -4.81
C GLY A 25 24.07 18.00 -5.96
N VAL A 26 24.89 16.98 -5.68
CA VAL A 26 25.32 15.96 -6.65
C VAL A 26 24.75 14.59 -6.27
N ALA A 27 25.02 14.14 -5.05
CA ALA A 27 24.52 12.87 -4.51
C ALA A 27 24.33 12.99 -2.99
N ALA A 28 23.61 12.03 -2.40
CA ALA A 28 23.38 12.01 -0.97
C ALA A 28 24.71 12.00 -0.19
N GLY A 29 24.81 12.88 0.81
CA GLY A 29 26.02 13.03 1.61
C GLY A 29 26.17 14.45 2.16
N THR A 30 27.26 14.67 2.88
CA THR A 30 27.60 15.97 3.45
C THR A 30 28.81 16.59 2.76
N ALA A 31 28.81 17.92 2.62
CA ALA A 31 29.92 18.70 2.10
C ALA A 31 30.04 20.01 2.86
N THR A 32 31.24 20.34 3.35
CA THR A 32 31.53 21.67 3.88
C THR A 32 31.93 22.60 2.74
N ILE A 33 31.16 23.66 2.53
CA ILE A 33 31.47 24.71 1.56
C ILE A 33 32.29 25.80 2.24
N THR A 34 33.42 26.19 1.66
CA THR A 34 34.31 27.24 2.19
C THR A 34 34.36 28.43 1.25
N ALA A 35 34.13 29.63 1.79
CA ALA A 35 34.36 30.90 1.11
C ALA A 35 35.64 31.54 1.69
N THR A 36 36.55 31.99 0.83
CA THR A 36 37.79 32.68 1.23
C THR A 36 37.87 34.06 0.60
N CYS A 37 38.21 35.08 1.39
CA CYS A 37 38.41 36.45 0.93
C CYS A 37 39.60 37.06 1.68
N GLU A 38 40.64 37.51 0.96
CA GLU A 38 41.80 38.21 1.56
C GLU A 38 42.44 37.43 2.75
N GLY A 39 42.45 36.10 2.68
CA GLY A 39 43.01 35.22 3.72
C GLY A 39 42.05 34.88 4.87
N GLN A 40 40.83 35.43 4.88
CA GLN A 40 39.78 35.08 5.83
C GLN A 40 38.84 34.05 5.25
N THR A 41 38.38 33.10 6.07
CA THR A 41 37.51 32.00 5.65
C THR A 41 36.20 31.96 6.42
N ALA A 42 35.11 31.58 5.75
CA ALA A 42 33.85 31.17 6.37
C ALA A 42 33.41 29.82 5.79
N THR A 43 32.76 28.98 6.59
CA THR A 43 32.32 27.64 6.19
C THR A 43 30.82 27.44 6.44
N SER A 44 30.19 26.56 5.67
CA SER A 44 28.83 26.06 5.91
C SER A 44 28.76 24.57 5.55
N ASP A 45 28.19 23.77 6.43
CA ASP A 45 27.90 22.37 6.14
C ASP A 45 26.61 22.26 5.33
N ILE A 46 26.67 21.51 4.24
CA ILE A 46 25.56 21.21 3.36
C ILE A 46 25.30 19.72 3.42
N THR A 47 24.07 19.34 3.74
CA THR A 47 23.60 17.96 3.64
C THR A 47 22.73 17.84 2.41
N VAL A 48 23.17 17.05 1.44
CA VAL A 48 22.37 16.65 0.29
C VAL A 48 21.69 15.34 0.66
N THR A 49 20.37 15.34 0.67
CA THR A 49 19.59 14.11 0.84
C THR A 49 19.32 13.51 -0.53
N ALA A 50 19.24 12.17 -0.62
CA ALA A 50 18.79 11.53 -1.84
C ALA A 50 17.40 12.07 -2.22
N SER A 51 17.19 12.35 -3.50
CA SER A 51 15.84 12.60 -4.00
C SER A 51 15.09 11.28 -3.90
N SER A 52 14.20 11.12 -2.92
CA SER A 52 13.42 9.90 -2.78
C SER A 52 12.35 9.91 -3.88
N SER A 53 12.53 9.09 -4.91
CA SER A 53 11.45 8.81 -5.85
C SER A 53 10.32 8.14 -5.07
N SER A 54 9.14 8.73 -5.07
CA SER A 54 7.95 8.04 -4.58
C SER A 54 7.38 7.13 -5.66
N VAL A 55 6.71 6.07 -5.23
CA VAL A 55 6.00 5.12 -6.09
C VAL A 55 4.52 5.10 -5.72
N THR A 56 3.67 4.90 -6.72
CA THR A 56 2.22 4.81 -6.50
C THR A 56 1.79 3.37 -6.35
N PHE A 57 1.00 3.09 -5.32
CA PHE A 57 0.35 1.82 -5.07
C PHE A 57 -1.15 2.07 -4.92
N VAL A 58 -2.00 1.47 -5.78
CA VAL A 58 -3.41 1.86 -5.89
C VAL A 58 -4.31 0.65 -6.10
N GLY A 59 -5.50 0.63 -5.51
CA GLY A 59 -6.38 -0.54 -5.64
C GLY A 59 -7.61 -0.50 -4.74
N ALA A 60 -8.35 -1.60 -4.78
CA ALA A 60 -9.55 -1.89 -3.98
C ALA A 60 -9.74 -3.43 -3.93
N GLY A 61 -10.61 -3.91 -3.05
CA GLY A 61 -11.17 -5.27 -3.08
C GLY A 61 -12.58 -5.26 -3.69
N ASP A 62 -13.15 -6.45 -3.84
CA ASP A 62 -14.59 -6.64 -4.10
C ASP A 62 -15.01 -5.98 -5.42
N ILE A 63 -14.39 -6.44 -6.52
CA ILE A 63 -14.27 -5.67 -7.76
C ILE A 63 -15.35 -6.02 -8.78
N ALA A 64 -15.18 -7.12 -9.51
CA ALA A 64 -15.87 -7.30 -10.78
C ALA A 64 -17.12 -8.17 -10.60
N ASP A 65 -18.26 -7.52 -10.47
CA ASP A 65 -19.59 -8.13 -10.39
C ASP A 65 -20.50 -7.65 -11.53
N ASP A 66 -21.49 -8.47 -11.90
CA ASP A 66 -22.42 -8.20 -12.99
C ASP A 66 -23.32 -7.00 -12.67
N GLY A 67 -23.15 -5.92 -13.42
CA GLY A 67 -24.04 -4.76 -13.36
C GLY A 67 -23.70 -3.70 -12.30
N PHE A 68 -22.54 -3.79 -11.63
CA PHE A 68 -22.10 -2.77 -10.67
C PHE A 68 -20.91 -1.92 -11.18
N LYS A 69 -20.16 -1.28 -10.27
CA LYS A 69 -19.28 -0.11 -10.55
C LYS A 69 -17.85 -0.44 -10.94
N ALA A 70 -17.57 -1.69 -11.31
CA ALA A 70 -16.23 -2.16 -11.68
C ALA A 70 -15.64 -1.38 -12.87
N GLU A 71 -16.45 -0.99 -13.86
CA GLU A 71 -15.95 -0.21 -14.99
C GLU A 71 -15.61 1.24 -14.59
N GLU A 72 -16.43 1.87 -13.74
CA GLU A 72 -16.16 3.22 -13.25
C GLU A 72 -14.93 3.30 -12.35
N THR A 73 -14.67 2.29 -11.50
CA THR A 73 -13.43 2.21 -10.72
C THR A 73 -12.23 1.88 -11.60
N ALA A 74 -12.37 1.01 -12.61
CA ALA A 74 -11.31 0.76 -13.59
C ALA A 74 -10.90 2.02 -14.36
N LYS A 75 -11.85 2.93 -14.65
CA LYS A 75 -11.56 4.22 -15.29
C LYS A 75 -10.70 5.15 -14.44
N LEU A 76 -10.77 5.07 -13.11
CA LEU A 76 -9.86 5.82 -12.25
C LEU A 76 -8.42 5.37 -12.48
N LEU A 77 -8.21 4.05 -12.60
CA LEU A 77 -6.90 3.46 -12.81
C LEU A 77 -6.29 3.87 -14.16
N ASP A 78 -7.09 4.16 -15.19
CA ASP A 78 -6.61 4.67 -16.50
C ASP A 78 -5.78 5.97 -16.35
N GLY A 79 -6.11 6.80 -15.36
CA GLY A 79 -5.40 8.06 -15.06
C GLY A 79 -4.38 7.98 -13.91
N ILE A 80 -4.27 6.84 -13.22
CA ILE A 80 -3.39 6.67 -12.06
C ILE A 80 -2.29 5.66 -12.39
N PRO A 81 -1.07 6.11 -12.77
CA PRO A 81 0.05 5.21 -13.00
C PRO A 81 0.54 4.61 -11.67
N GLY A 82 1.21 3.46 -11.75
CA GLY A 82 1.76 2.75 -10.58
C GLY A 82 1.35 1.29 -10.54
N THR A 83 1.69 0.62 -9.44
CA THR A 83 1.32 -0.77 -9.19
C THR A 83 -0.11 -0.85 -8.69
N VAL A 84 -0.91 -1.74 -9.28
CA VAL A 84 -2.27 -2.01 -8.86
C VAL A 84 -2.29 -3.18 -7.89
N PHE A 85 -2.97 -3.05 -6.76
CA PHE A 85 -3.34 -4.20 -5.92
C PHE A 85 -4.82 -4.53 -6.05
N THR A 86 -5.16 -5.76 -5.70
CA THR A 86 -6.54 -6.15 -5.38
C THR A 86 -6.57 -6.75 -3.99
N ALA A 87 -7.59 -6.38 -3.20
CA ALA A 87 -7.78 -6.86 -1.83
C ALA A 87 -8.79 -8.03 -1.76
N GLY A 88 -8.68 -8.97 -2.71
CA GLY A 88 -9.55 -10.15 -2.81
C GLY A 88 -10.87 -9.89 -3.52
N ASP A 89 -11.60 -10.99 -3.73
CA ASP A 89 -12.88 -11.05 -4.45
C ASP A 89 -12.84 -10.30 -5.78
N ASN A 90 -11.93 -10.80 -6.61
CA ASN A 90 -11.56 -10.15 -7.85
C ASN A 90 -12.69 -10.24 -8.88
N ALA A 91 -13.29 -11.42 -9.06
CA ALA A 91 -14.33 -11.68 -10.04
C ALA A 91 -15.47 -12.49 -9.44
N TYR A 92 -16.64 -11.89 -9.34
CA TYR A 92 -17.87 -12.50 -8.86
C TYR A 92 -18.59 -13.28 -9.98
N PRO A 93 -19.45 -14.25 -9.63
CA PRO A 93 -19.83 -14.63 -8.27
C PRO A 93 -18.94 -15.70 -7.64
N ASP A 94 -18.07 -16.40 -8.38
CA ASP A 94 -17.40 -17.60 -7.83
C ASP A 94 -15.90 -17.67 -8.17
N GLY A 95 -15.31 -16.57 -8.65
CA GLY A 95 -13.92 -16.55 -9.08
C GLY A 95 -13.62 -17.59 -10.16
N ALA A 96 -14.64 -18.01 -10.91
CA ALA A 96 -14.48 -18.98 -11.97
C ALA A 96 -13.77 -18.35 -13.18
N ALA A 97 -13.15 -19.17 -14.04
CA ALA A 97 -12.52 -18.66 -15.25
C ALA A 97 -13.49 -17.87 -16.16
N SER A 98 -14.78 -18.23 -16.15
CA SER A 98 -15.85 -17.47 -16.81
C SER A 98 -16.02 -16.09 -16.20
N ASP A 99 -15.95 -15.95 -14.88
CA ASP A 99 -16.18 -14.71 -14.16
C ASP A 99 -15.08 -13.71 -14.46
N TYR A 100 -13.83 -14.19 -14.47
CA TYR A 100 -12.71 -13.41 -14.95
C TYR A 100 -12.87 -13.00 -16.42
N THR A 101 -13.32 -13.89 -17.29
CA THR A 101 -13.52 -13.59 -18.72
C THR A 101 -14.66 -12.58 -18.95
N ASN A 102 -15.73 -12.67 -18.17
CA ASN A 102 -16.97 -11.91 -18.39
C ASN A 102 -17.00 -10.58 -17.65
N TYR A 103 -16.34 -10.47 -16.49
CA TYR A 103 -16.50 -9.32 -15.58
C TYR A 103 -15.16 -8.61 -15.32
N TYR A 104 -14.11 -9.33 -14.93
CA TYR A 104 -12.83 -8.68 -14.63
C TYR A 104 -12.10 -8.24 -15.91
N GLU A 105 -11.92 -9.13 -16.87
CA GLU A 105 -11.18 -8.87 -18.12
C GLU A 105 -11.72 -7.64 -18.88
N PRO A 106 -13.04 -7.47 -19.06
CA PRO A 106 -13.58 -6.29 -19.75
C PRO A 106 -13.44 -4.98 -18.99
N THR A 107 -13.23 -5.03 -17.67
CA THR A 107 -13.11 -3.85 -16.81
C THR A 107 -11.67 -3.66 -16.33
N TRP A 108 -11.33 -4.14 -15.13
CA TRP A 108 -9.99 -4.05 -14.52
C TRP A 108 -8.91 -4.82 -15.29
N GLY A 109 -9.27 -5.75 -16.17
CA GLY A 109 -8.34 -6.57 -16.97
C GLY A 109 -7.36 -5.77 -17.81
N ARG A 110 -7.76 -4.57 -18.27
CA ARG A 110 -6.85 -3.66 -18.97
C ARG A 110 -5.65 -3.18 -18.13
N HIS A 111 -5.73 -3.33 -16.80
CA HIS A 111 -4.64 -3.03 -15.85
C HIS A 111 -3.88 -4.28 -15.39
N LYS A 112 -4.25 -5.48 -15.85
CA LYS A 112 -3.69 -6.77 -15.40
C LYS A 112 -2.15 -6.81 -15.42
N ALA A 113 -1.52 -6.20 -16.43
CA ALA A 113 -0.07 -6.18 -16.58
C ALA A 113 0.68 -5.49 -15.42
N ARG A 114 -0.02 -4.66 -14.63
CA ARG A 114 0.50 -3.96 -13.45
C ARG A 114 -0.26 -4.32 -12.17
N THR A 115 -1.09 -5.37 -12.21
CA THR A 115 -1.85 -5.85 -11.05
C THR A 115 -1.07 -6.95 -10.33
N LEU A 116 -0.93 -6.79 -9.02
CA LEU A 116 -0.44 -7.80 -8.07
C LEU A 116 -1.60 -8.11 -7.11
N PRO A 117 -2.29 -9.25 -7.29
CA PRO A 117 -3.56 -9.52 -6.62
C PRO A 117 -3.41 -10.37 -5.35
N CYS A 118 -4.33 -10.24 -4.39
CA CYS A 118 -4.57 -11.29 -3.39
C CYS A 118 -5.92 -11.99 -3.67
N PRO A 119 -6.10 -13.24 -3.23
CA PRO A 119 -7.38 -13.93 -3.36
C PRO A 119 -8.33 -13.55 -2.20
N GLY A 120 -9.64 -13.63 -2.45
CA GLY A 120 -10.70 -13.58 -1.43
C GLY A 120 -11.58 -14.83 -1.41
N ASN A 121 -12.60 -14.86 -0.58
CA ASN A 121 -13.42 -16.07 -0.40
C ASN A 121 -14.16 -16.47 -1.69
N HIS A 122 -14.60 -15.50 -2.50
CA HIS A 122 -15.24 -15.79 -3.79
C HIS A 122 -14.25 -16.44 -4.76
N ASP A 123 -12.95 -16.12 -4.70
CA ASP A 123 -11.93 -16.80 -5.53
C ASP A 123 -11.84 -18.31 -5.21
N TYR A 124 -12.14 -18.69 -3.96
CA TYR A 124 -12.08 -20.07 -3.46
C TYR A 124 -13.39 -20.86 -3.63
N HIS A 125 -14.43 -20.28 -4.22
CA HIS A 125 -15.61 -21.04 -4.64
C HIS A 125 -15.29 -22.03 -5.78
N THR A 126 -14.14 -21.87 -6.44
CA THR A 126 -13.53 -22.92 -7.26
C THR A 126 -12.45 -23.68 -6.48
N SER A 127 -12.34 -24.99 -6.76
CA SER A 127 -11.34 -25.85 -6.12
C SER A 127 -9.92 -25.29 -6.26
N GLY A 128 -9.30 -24.95 -5.13
CA GLY A 128 -7.94 -24.41 -5.08
C GLY A 128 -7.78 -23.05 -5.74
N ALA A 129 -8.85 -22.25 -5.83
CA ALA A 129 -8.89 -20.96 -6.50
C ALA A 129 -8.37 -21.02 -7.95
N SER A 130 -8.79 -22.06 -8.67
CA SER A 130 -8.30 -22.37 -10.02
C SER A 130 -8.50 -21.24 -11.03
N GLY A 131 -9.60 -20.48 -10.94
CA GLY A 131 -9.84 -19.33 -11.81
C GLY A 131 -8.89 -18.17 -11.52
N TYR A 132 -8.70 -17.82 -10.24
CA TYR A 132 -7.74 -16.81 -9.79
C TYR A 132 -6.31 -17.10 -10.26
N PHE A 133 -5.78 -18.29 -9.95
CA PHE A 133 -4.42 -18.66 -10.36
C PHE A 133 -4.30 -18.80 -11.87
N GLY A 134 -5.33 -19.34 -12.54
CA GLY A 134 -5.35 -19.47 -14.00
C GLY A 134 -5.35 -18.12 -14.71
N TYR A 135 -6.08 -17.14 -14.19
CA TYR A 135 -6.17 -15.81 -14.77
C TYR A 135 -4.91 -14.99 -14.54
N TYR A 136 -4.45 -14.85 -13.29
CA TYR A 136 -3.31 -13.99 -12.95
C TYR A 136 -1.93 -14.64 -13.18
N GLY A 137 -1.87 -15.97 -13.27
CA GLY A 137 -0.62 -16.69 -13.51
C GLY A 137 0.43 -16.37 -12.45
N SER A 138 1.64 -16.00 -12.88
CA SER A 138 2.76 -15.71 -11.97
C SER A 138 2.56 -14.48 -11.09
N SER A 139 1.65 -13.56 -11.44
CA SER A 139 1.37 -12.37 -10.62
C SER A 139 0.70 -12.73 -9.29
N ALA A 140 -0.02 -13.87 -9.22
CA ALA A 140 -0.66 -14.38 -8.01
C ALA A 140 0.31 -15.10 -7.06
N GLY A 141 1.62 -14.98 -7.28
CA GLY A 141 2.65 -15.69 -6.54
C GLY A 141 2.70 -17.19 -6.89
N PRO A 142 3.36 -18.01 -6.05
CA PRO A 142 3.45 -19.45 -6.27
C PRO A 142 2.05 -20.09 -6.31
N ALA A 143 1.79 -20.87 -7.36
CA ALA A 143 0.52 -21.55 -7.55
C ALA A 143 0.15 -22.40 -6.33
N GLY A 144 -1.10 -22.26 -5.86
CA GLY A 144 -1.63 -23.00 -4.70
C GLY A 144 -1.26 -22.41 -3.33
N ARG A 145 -0.49 -21.31 -3.27
CA ARG A 145 -0.24 -20.56 -2.02
C ARG A 145 -1.12 -19.33 -1.92
N GLY A 146 -1.04 -18.42 -2.90
CA GLY A 146 -1.80 -17.16 -2.89
C GLY A 146 -1.24 -16.10 -1.93
N TYR A 147 0.01 -16.27 -1.47
CA TYR A 147 0.73 -15.29 -0.66
C TYR A 147 2.19 -15.19 -1.14
N TYR A 148 2.69 -13.96 -1.20
CA TYR A 148 4.00 -13.59 -1.77
C TYR A 148 4.40 -12.17 -1.34
N SER A 149 5.65 -11.79 -1.57
CA SER A 149 6.17 -10.44 -1.29
C SER A 149 6.96 -9.88 -2.46
N TYR A 150 7.12 -8.57 -2.48
CA TYR A 150 7.92 -7.84 -3.47
C TYR A 150 8.30 -6.47 -2.94
N ASP A 151 9.40 -5.92 -3.46
CA ASP A 151 9.81 -4.56 -3.14
C ASP A 151 9.23 -3.57 -4.16
N LEU A 152 8.69 -2.47 -3.65
CA LEU A 152 8.16 -1.37 -4.45
C LEU A 152 8.81 -0.06 -3.98
N GLY A 153 9.87 0.37 -4.68
CA GLY A 153 10.73 1.47 -4.22
C GLY A 153 11.44 1.09 -2.92
N ASP A 154 11.29 1.93 -1.90
CA ASP A 154 11.87 1.70 -0.56
C ASP A 154 10.96 0.91 0.38
N TRP A 155 9.86 0.34 -0.15
CA TRP A 155 8.88 -0.40 0.62
C TRP A 155 8.93 -1.90 0.34
N HIS A 156 8.74 -2.69 1.37
CA HIS A 156 8.46 -4.11 1.28
C HIS A 156 6.95 -4.33 1.31
N ILE A 157 6.42 -4.96 0.27
CA ILE A 157 4.98 -5.15 0.09
C ILE A 157 4.67 -6.65 0.15
N ILE A 158 3.64 -7.02 0.90
CA ILE A 158 3.28 -8.40 1.17
C ILE A 158 1.81 -8.64 0.80
N SER A 159 1.56 -9.59 -0.09
CA SER A 159 0.24 -10.15 -0.37
C SER A 159 0.03 -11.39 0.48
N LEU A 160 -1.03 -11.43 1.28
CA LEU A 160 -1.38 -12.55 2.15
C LEU A 160 -2.75 -13.13 1.75
N ASN A 161 -3.00 -14.35 2.21
CA ASN A 161 -4.18 -15.14 1.86
C ASN A 161 -4.98 -15.48 3.11
N SER A 162 -6.14 -14.84 3.29
CA SER A 162 -7.06 -15.07 4.40
C SER A 162 -7.90 -16.35 4.25
N GLU A 163 -7.85 -17.01 3.09
CA GLU A 163 -8.72 -18.15 2.76
C GLU A 163 -8.08 -19.51 3.04
N ILE A 164 -6.88 -19.50 3.61
CA ILE A 164 -6.13 -20.68 4.01
C ILE A 164 -5.69 -20.56 5.48
N ASP A 165 -5.02 -21.57 6.00
CA ASP A 165 -4.51 -21.54 7.37
C ASP A 165 -3.57 -20.33 7.61
N ALA A 166 -4.03 -19.42 8.45
CA ALA A 166 -3.35 -18.20 8.90
C ALA A 166 -3.05 -18.25 10.41
N SER A 167 -3.21 -19.42 11.05
CA SER A 167 -2.95 -19.60 12.47
C SER A 167 -1.46 -19.44 12.81
N ALA A 168 -1.16 -19.20 14.09
CA ALA A 168 0.22 -19.16 14.57
C ALA A 168 0.91 -20.51 14.32
N GLY A 169 2.06 -20.51 13.65
CA GLY A 169 2.74 -21.74 13.24
C GLY A 169 2.18 -22.38 11.96
N SER A 170 1.22 -21.76 11.27
CA SER A 170 0.85 -22.15 9.91
C SER A 170 2.03 -21.97 8.94
N ALA A 171 1.98 -22.64 7.78
CA ALA A 171 3.01 -22.46 6.75
C ALA A 171 3.10 -21.01 6.26
N GLN A 172 1.97 -20.31 6.18
CA GLN A 172 1.90 -18.90 5.79
C GLN A 172 2.50 -17.99 6.86
N GLU A 173 2.16 -18.19 8.14
CA GLU A 173 2.66 -17.36 9.23
C GLU A 173 4.18 -17.53 9.45
N GLN A 174 4.68 -18.77 9.38
CA GLN A 174 6.12 -19.05 9.44
C GLN A 174 6.86 -18.42 8.25
N TRP A 175 6.30 -18.51 7.04
CA TRP A 175 6.86 -17.86 5.86
C TRP A 175 6.90 -16.34 6.02
N LEU A 176 5.81 -15.73 6.50
CA LEU A 176 5.70 -14.29 6.70
C LEU A 176 6.79 -13.79 7.66
N ARG A 177 7.00 -14.47 8.79
CA ARG A 177 8.07 -14.10 9.73
C ARG A 177 9.46 -14.21 9.11
N ALA A 178 9.69 -15.24 8.31
CA ALA A 178 10.98 -15.42 7.63
C ALA A 178 11.21 -14.36 6.55
N ASP A 179 10.17 -14.00 5.81
CA ASP A 179 10.18 -12.95 4.77
C ASP A 179 10.45 -11.58 5.37
N LEU A 180 9.72 -11.21 6.44
CA LEU A 180 9.95 -9.98 7.21
C LEU A 180 11.37 -9.90 7.78
N ALA A 181 11.90 -11.00 8.30
CA ALA A 181 13.27 -11.04 8.84
C ALA A 181 14.36 -10.96 7.75
N ALA A 182 14.04 -11.32 6.51
CA ALA A 182 14.96 -11.26 5.37
C ALA A 182 14.94 -9.90 4.67
N SER A 183 13.87 -9.12 4.83
CA SER A 183 13.76 -7.79 4.24
C SER A 183 14.70 -6.79 4.91
N SER A 184 15.32 -5.93 4.10
CA SER A 184 16.14 -4.80 4.56
C SER A 184 15.45 -3.45 4.39
N LYS A 185 14.14 -3.45 4.12
CA LYS A 185 13.35 -2.23 3.92
C LYS A 185 12.83 -1.72 5.26
N ASP A 186 12.87 -0.41 5.43
CA ASP A 186 12.39 0.25 6.65
C ASP A 186 10.86 0.35 6.71
N CYS A 187 10.18 0.19 5.58
CA CYS A 187 8.74 0.41 5.47
C CYS A 187 8.06 -0.84 4.92
N THR A 188 7.01 -1.31 5.61
CA THR A 188 6.26 -2.52 5.21
C THR A 188 4.76 -2.24 5.08
N ILE A 189 4.15 -2.77 4.01
CA ILE A 189 2.70 -2.84 3.82
C ILE A 189 2.31 -4.29 3.60
N ALA A 190 1.18 -4.70 4.17
CA ALA A 190 0.51 -5.94 3.80
C ALA A 190 -0.89 -5.68 3.23
N TYR A 191 -1.36 -6.57 2.38
CA TYR A 191 -2.75 -6.62 1.94
C TYR A 191 -3.25 -8.06 1.85
N TRP A 192 -4.51 -8.26 2.21
CA TRP A 192 -5.25 -9.52 2.07
C TRP A 192 -6.75 -9.20 1.99
N HIS A 193 -7.62 -10.21 2.07
CA HIS A 193 -9.05 -10.00 1.86
C HIS A 193 -9.84 -9.70 3.15
N GLN A 194 -9.94 -10.64 4.09
CA GLN A 194 -10.80 -10.50 5.28
C GLN A 194 -10.21 -9.59 6.38
N PRO A 195 -10.87 -8.47 6.75
CA PRO A 195 -10.34 -7.51 7.71
C PRO A 195 -10.21 -8.07 9.14
N LEU A 196 -9.22 -7.57 9.88
CA LEU A 196 -9.16 -7.80 11.33
C LEU A 196 -10.10 -6.85 12.06
N PHE A 197 -10.26 -5.63 11.52
CA PHE A 197 -11.16 -4.62 12.03
C PHE A 197 -12.05 -4.08 10.91
N SER A 198 -13.36 -4.28 11.07
CA SER A 198 -14.39 -3.65 10.25
C SER A 198 -15.65 -3.42 11.09
N SER A 199 -16.29 -2.27 10.87
CA SER A 199 -17.61 -1.90 11.38
C SER A 199 -18.78 -2.37 10.48
N GLY A 200 -18.49 -3.04 9.36
CA GLY A 200 -19.48 -3.51 8.39
C GLY A 200 -20.53 -4.44 9.00
N ASP A 201 -21.78 -4.27 8.58
CA ASP A 201 -22.93 -5.04 9.11
C ASP A 201 -23.04 -6.47 8.52
N VAL A 202 -22.33 -6.75 7.42
CA VAL A 202 -22.49 -8.02 6.69
C VAL A 202 -21.46 -9.05 7.13
N HIS A 203 -20.17 -8.72 7.13
CA HIS A 203 -19.11 -9.64 7.56
C HIS A 203 -18.43 -9.15 8.84
N GLY A 204 -17.99 -7.88 8.85
CA GLY A 204 -17.33 -7.23 9.96
C GLY A 204 -15.97 -7.84 10.32
N SER A 205 -15.53 -7.57 11.54
CA SER A 205 -14.21 -7.97 12.05
C SER A 205 -14.02 -9.50 12.12
N THR A 206 -12.90 -10.01 11.59
CA THR A 206 -12.53 -11.44 11.66
C THR A 206 -11.24 -11.65 12.48
N ASN A 207 -11.09 -12.79 13.17
CA ASN A 207 -9.85 -13.11 13.90
C ASN A 207 -8.88 -14.02 13.13
N ILE A 208 -9.21 -14.41 11.89
CA ILE A 208 -8.48 -15.43 11.13
C ILE A 208 -7.03 -15.01 10.89
N CYS A 209 -6.81 -13.75 10.50
CA CYS A 209 -5.49 -13.20 10.20
C CYS A 209 -4.78 -12.59 11.43
N LYS A 210 -5.32 -12.73 12.65
CA LYS A 210 -4.74 -12.12 13.85
C LYS A 210 -3.28 -12.52 14.11
N PRO A 211 -2.85 -13.79 13.91
CA PRO A 211 -1.44 -14.15 14.01
C PRO A 211 -0.55 -13.52 12.94
N LEU A 212 -1.06 -13.34 11.72
CA LEU A 212 -0.35 -12.64 10.65
C LEU A 212 -0.17 -11.15 10.98
N TRP A 213 -1.22 -10.52 11.50
CA TRP A 213 -1.14 -9.15 12.03
C TRP A 213 -0.09 -9.05 13.14
N GLN A 214 -0.04 -10.01 14.07
CA GLN A 214 0.99 -10.00 15.12
C GLN A 214 2.40 -10.08 14.53
N ALA A 215 2.63 -10.93 13.53
CA ALA A 215 3.93 -11.01 12.84
C ALA A 215 4.30 -9.68 12.17
N LEU A 216 3.35 -9.02 11.51
CA LEU A 216 3.52 -7.69 10.91
C LEU A 216 3.81 -6.62 11.97
N GLN A 217 3.13 -6.67 13.11
CA GLN A 217 3.32 -5.74 14.21
C GLN A 217 4.70 -5.91 14.85
N ASP A 218 5.15 -7.15 15.05
CA ASP A 218 6.49 -7.45 15.56
C ASP A 218 7.58 -6.91 14.62
N ALA A 219 7.29 -6.85 13.33
CA ALA A 219 8.15 -6.27 12.28
C ALA A 219 7.86 -4.78 11.99
N LYS A 220 7.01 -4.13 12.79
CA LYS A 220 6.66 -2.70 12.67
C LYS A 220 6.07 -2.30 11.31
N ALA A 221 5.21 -3.14 10.73
CA ALA A 221 4.51 -2.78 9.50
C ALA A 221 3.63 -1.53 9.68
N GLU A 222 3.41 -0.79 8.60
CA GLU A 222 2.72 0.51 8.64
C GLU A 222 1.22 0.40 8.38
N ILE A 223 0.89 -0.39 7.35
CA ILE A 223 -0.44 -0.43 6.75
C ILE A 223 -0.83 -1.87 6.48
N VAL A 224 -2.10 -2.16 6.77
CA VAL A 224 -2.82 -3.32 6.28
C VAL A 224 -3.99 -2.82 5.42
N ILE A 225 -4.17 -3.44 4.26
CA ILE A 225 -5.29 -3.15 3.35
C ILE A 225 -6.13 -4.42 3.17
N CYS A 226 -7.43 -4.29 3.36
CA CYS A 226 -8.42 -5.36 3.28
C CYS A 226 -9.57 -4.99 2.34
N GLY A 227 -10.38 -5.98 1.96
CA GLY A 227 -11.65 -5.84 1.26
C GLY A 227 -12.76 -6.50 2.09
N HIS A 228 -13.52 -7.39 1.47
CA HIS A 228 -14.53 -8.30 2.05
C HIS A 228 -15.80 -7.60 2.54
N ASP A 229 -15.65 -6.63 3.45
CA ASP A 229 -16.75 -5.73 3.75
C ASP A 229 -16.78 -4.60 2.72
N HIS A 230 -17.93 -4.46 2.06
CA HIS A 230 -18.08 -3.57 0.90
C HIS A 230 -18.31 -2.12 1.31
N GLU A 231 -17.36 -1.55 2.04
CA GLU A 231 -17.31 -0.13 2.39
C GLU A 231 -15.88 0.40 2.33
N TYR A 232 -15.77 1.72 2.49
CA TYR A 232 -14.52 2.34 2.89
C TYR A 232 -14.50 2.50 4.41
N GLU A 233 -13.45 2.03 5.07
CA GLU A 233 -13.18 2.35 6.48
C GLU A 233 -11.68 2.48 6.73
N ARG A 234 -11.28 3.47 7.53
CA ARG A 234 -9.91 3.70 7.96
C ARG A 234 -9.85 3.78 9.47
N PHE A 235 -8.92 3.00 10.03
CA PHE A 235 -8.69 2.94 11.47
C PHE A 235 -7.46 3.77 11.89
N ALA A 236 -7.45 4.24 13.14
CA ALA A 236 -6.24 4.74 13.77
C ALA A 236 -5.21 3.60 13.95
N PRO A 237 -3.90 3.90 14.02
CA PRO A 237 -2.89 2.90 14.36
C PRO A 237 -3.23 2.15 15.64
N GLN A 238 -3.26 0.83 15.58
CA GLN A 238 -3.67 -0.01 16.70
C GLN A 238 -2.97 -1.36 16.73
N THR A 239 -3.00 -1.99 17.90
CA THR A 239 -2.48 -3.34 18.13
C THR A 239 -3.42 -4.40 17.54
N ALA A 240 -2.94 -5.65 17.44
CA ALA A 240 -3.76 -6.82 17.07
C ALA A 240 -4.98 -7.06 18.00
N ALA A 241 -5.04 -6.38 19.14
CA ALA A 241 -6.14 -6.44 20.09
C ALA A 241 -7.14 -5.27 19.97
N GLY A 242 -6.96 -4.37 19.00
CA GLY A 242 -7.81 -3.19 18.82
C GLY A 242 -7.56 -2.09 19.86
N VAL A 243 -6.40 -2.13 20.52
CA VAL A 243 -5.96 -1.06 21.43
C VAL A 243 -5.20 -0.01 20.63
N ALA A 244 -5.62 1.25 20.71
CA ALA A 244 -4.96 2.38 20.05
C ALA A 244 -3.47 2.44 20.42
N ASP A 245 -2.62 2.53 19.41
CA ASP A 245 -1.17 2.61 19.56
C ASP A 245 -0.61 3.52 18.45
N PRO A 246 -0.60 4.84 18.67
CA PRO A 246 -0.11 5.80 17.68
C PRO A 246 1.41 5.76 17.46
N ALA A 247 2.15 5.00 18.27
CA ALA A 247 3.62 4.95 18.21
C ALA A 247 4.13 3.74 17.43
N THR A 248 3.44 2.60 17.51
CA THR A 248 3.87 1.33 16.89
C THR A 248 2.72 0.48 16.32
N GLY A 249 1.49 0.97 16.37
CA GLY A 249 0.32 0.26 15.84
C GLY A 249 0.26 0.30 14.31
N ILE A 250 -0.48 -0.64 13.73
CA ILE A 250 -0.68 -0.69 12.28
C ILE A 250 -2.00 0.02 11.94
N ARG A 251 -2.00 0.77 10.83
CA ARG A 251 -3.22 1.36 10.26
C ARG A 251 -3.91 0.38 9.32
N GLU A 252 -5.17 0.03 9.59
CA GLU A 252 -6.01 -0.76 8.68
C GLU A 252 -6.84 0.15 7.77
N PHE A 253 -6.96 -0.26 6.50
CA PHE A 253 -7.95 0.24 5.56
C PHE A 253 -8.82 -0.92 5.08
N VAL A 254 -10.13 -0.80 5.21
CA VAL A 254 -11.11 -1.58 4.47
C VAL A 254 -11.45 -0.81 3.20
N VAL A 255 -11.26 -1.45 2.05
CA VAL A 255 -11.43 -0.84 0.72
C VAL A 255 -12.22 -1.78 -0.18
N GLY A 256 -13.33 -2.33 0.31
CA GLY A 256 -14.28 -3.15 -0.46
C GLY A 256 -15.17 -2.31 -1.39
N THR A 257 -14.57 -1.30 -2.01
CA THR A 257 -15.26 -0.29 -2.81
C THR A 257 -15.04 -0.47 -4.31
N GLY A 258 -14.48 -1.62 -4.71
CA GLY A 258 -13.92 -1.87 -6.04
C GLY A 258 -14.98 -2.03 -7.11
N GLY A 259 -16.18 -2.48 -6.76
CA GLY A 259 -17.28 -2.52 -7.71
C GLY A 259 -18.48 -3.34 -7.29
N ALA A 260 -18.36 -4.33 -6.41
CA ALA A 260 -19.50 -5.09 -5.87
C ALA A 260 -20.39 -4.23 -4.95
N GLY A 261 -21.66 -4.62 -4.79
CA GLY A 261 -22.66 -3.79 -4.08
C GLY A 261 -22.27 -3.44 -2.64
N LEU A 262 -22.29 -2.14 -2.30
CA LEU A 262 -21.81 -1.63 -1.01
C LEU A 262 -22.69 -2.06 0.18
N TYR A 263 -22.05 -2.22 1.34
CA TYR A 263 -22.67 -2.58 2.61
C TYR A 263 -22.90 -1.38 3.53
N THR A 264 -23.60 -1.62 4.63
CA THR A 264 -23.93 -0.61 5.64
C THR A 264 -23.09 -0.78 6.90
N ILE A 265 -23.00 0.30 7.67
CA ILE A 265 -22.46 0.33 9.04
C ILE A 265 -23.57 0.87 9.93
N SER A 266 -24.05 0.06 10.87
CA SER A 266 -25.05 0.47 11.85
C SER A 266 -24.41 1.04 13.13
N ALA A 267 -23.19 0.63 13.44
CA ALA A 267 -22.40 1.15 14.56
C ALA A 267 -20.90 1.00 14.30
N THR A 268 -20.13 2.04 14.57
CA THR A 268 -18.67 2.01 14.43
C THR A 268 -18.01 1.33 15.63
N ILE A 269 -17.00 0.50 15.38
CA ILE A 269 -16.14 -0.07 16.43
C ILE A 269 -15.05 0.92 16.87
N ALA A 270 -14.28 0.54 17.91
CA ALA A 270 -13.19 1.36 18.41
C ALA A 270 -12.16 1.67 17.32
N ASN A 271 -11.57 2.87 17.41
CA ASN A 271 -10.51 3.37 16.53
C ASN A 271 -10.90 3.56 15.05
N SER A 272 -12.17 3.37 14.66
CA SER A 272 -12.66 3.84 13.35
C SER A 272 -12.55 5.37 13.28
N GLU A 273 -11.77 5.88 12.33
CA GLU A 273 -11.54 7.33 12.18
C GLU A 273 -12.41 7.92 11.08
N VAL A 274 -12.53 7.23 9.95
CA VAL A 274 -13.32 7.64 8.78
C VAL A 274 -13.93 6.42 8.13
N HIS A 275 -15.22 6.49 7.78
CA HIS A 275 -15.91 5.45 7.02
C HIS A 275 -16.88 6.05 6.01
N ASN A 276 -17.20 5.29 4.97
CA ASN A 276 -18.21 5.61 3.98
C ASN A 276 -18.80 4.34 3.35
N THR A 277 -20.13 4.29 3.28
CA THR A 277 -20.92 3.11 2.87
C THR A 277 -21.67 3.30 1.56
N ASN A 278 -21.39 4.38 0.82
CA ASN A 278 -22.16 4.74 -0.37
C ASN A 278 -21.32 5.25 -1.56
N THR A 279 -19.99 5.17 -1.44
CA THR A 279 -19.05 5.65 -2.44
C THR A 279 -18.14 4.53 -2.91
N PHE A 280 -18.12 4.31 -4.22
CA PHE A 280 -17.16 3.45 -4.90
C PHE A 280 -15.89 4.24 -5.23
N GLY A 281 -14.76 3.56 -5.23
CA GLY A 281 -13.49 4.20 -5.46
C GLY A 281 -12.30 3.29 -5.24
N VAL A 282 -11.13 3.88 -5.28
CA VAL A 282 -9.85 3.20 -5.03
C VAL A 282 -9.05 3.93 -3.98
N LEU A 283 -8.33 3.18 -3.14
CA LEU A 283 -7.30 3.71 -2.27
C LEU A 283 -6.02 3.90 -3.09
N LYS A 284 -5.50 5.11 -3.12
CA LYS A 284 -4.19 5.44 -3.70
C LYS A 284 -3.21 5.79 -2.59
N LEU A 285 -2.10 5.07 -2.54
CA LEU A 285 -0.94 5.34 -1.71
C LEU A 285 0.20 5.92 -2.55
N THR A 286 0.86 6.95 -2.03
CA THR A 286 2.13 7.45 -2.52
C THR A 286 3.20 7.09 -1.50
N LEU A 287 4.11 6.20 -1.89
CA LEU A 287 5.09 5.56 -1.02
C LEU A 287 6.46 6.21 -1.26
N GLY A 288 6.97 6.97 -0.30
CA GLY A 288 8.30 7.58 -0.32
C GLY A 288 9.28 6.87 0.63
N SER A 289 10.54 7.28 0.64
CA SER A 289 11.53 6.74 1.59
C SER A 289 11.13 7.15 3.03
N GLY A 290 10.77 6.19 3.89
CA GLY A 290 10.37 6.47 5.28
C GLY A 290 9.01 7.16 5.48
N SER A 291 8.20 7.34 4.44
CA SER A 291 6.91 8.05 4.53
C SER A 291 5.89 7.58 3.50
N TYR A 292 4.62 7.79 3.82
CA TYR A 292 3.51 7.52 2.92
C TYR A 292 2.46 8.61 2.99
N SER A 293 1.72 8.80 1.90
CA SER A 293 0.44 9.50 1.91
C SER A 293 -0.63 8.66 1.25
N TRP A 294 -1.88 8.86 1.66
CA TRP A 294 -3.03 8.18 1.09
C TRP A 294 -4.08 9.16 0.60
N GLN A 295 -4.85 8.69 -0.37
CA GLN A 295 -6.06 9.35 -0.86
C GLN A 295 -7.07 8.28 -1.26
N PHE A 296 -8.30 8.38 -0.77
CA PHE A 296 -9.44 7.69 -1.36
C PHE A 296 -9.97 8.51 -2.53
N ILE A 297 -9.98 7.91 -3.72
CA ILE A 297 -10.38 8.55 -4.97
C ILE A 297 -11.75 7.98 -5.38
N PRO A 298 -12.83 8.77 -5.30
CA PRO A 298 -14.16 8.30 -5.68
C PRO A 298 -14.31 8.20 -7.20
N ILE A 299 -15.23 7.35 -7.65
CA ILE A 299 -15.67 7.35 -9.06
C ILE A 299 -16.29 8.69 -9.45
N ALA A 300 -16.30 9.01 -10.75
CA ALA A 300 -16.88 10.24 -11.25
C ALA A 300 -18.35 10.40 -10.82
N GLY A 301 -18.68 11.58 -10.29
CA GLY A 301 -20.03 11.91 -9.82
C GLY A 301 -20.29 11.65 -8.33
N GLN A 302 -19.37 10.96 -7.64
CA GLN A 302 -19.39 10.84 -6.18
C GLN A 302 -18.36 11.79 -5.55
N THR A 303 -18.57 12.15 -4.28
CA THR A 303 -17.88 13.30 -3.65
C THR A 303 -17.10 12.95 -2.40
N PHE A 304 -17.32 11.78 -1.80
CA PHE A 304 -16.56 11.37 -0.61
C PHE A 304 -15.09 11.15 -0.97
N THR A 305 -14.21 11.72 -0.17
CA THR A 305 -12.77 11.54 -0.25
C THR A 305 -12.21 11.52 1.16
N ASP A 306 -11.11 10.82 1.34
CA ASP A 306 -10.30 10.83 2.55
C ASP A 306 -8.83 10.95 2.14
N SER A 307 -8.03 11.62 2.97
CA SER A 307 -6.60 11.75 2.70
C SER A 307 -5.79 12.00 3.96
N GLY A 308 -4.52 11.65 3.91
CA GLY A 308 -3.58 11.91 4.98
C GLY A 308 -2.18 11.41 4.67
N SER A 309 -1.34 11.40 5.69
CA SER A 309 0.05 10.93 5.58
C SER A 309 0.57 10.35 6.89
N GLY A 310 1.61 9.53 6.79
CA GLY A 310 2.34 8.96 7.91
C GLY A 310 3.82 8.76 7.59
N THR A 311 4.57 8.38 8.61
CA THR A 311 6.00 8.03 8.53
C THR A 311 6.19 6.62 9.01
N CYS A 312 7.15 5.90 8.42
CA CYS A 312 7.41 4.54 8.84
C CYS A 312 8.00 4.48 10.25
N HIS A 313 7.58 3.49 11.03
CA HIS A 313 8.18 3.09 12.28
C HIS A 313 9.61 2.59 12.02
N LYS A 314 10.58 3.16 12.74
CA LYS A 314 11.98 2.70 12.73
C LYS A 314 12.17 1.58 13.74
#